data_AF-A0A959JHT0-F1
#
_entry.id   AF-A0A959JHT0-F1
#
_cell.length_a   1.000
_cell.length_b   1.000
_cell.length_c   1.000
_cell.angle_alpha   90.00
_cell.angle_beta   90.00
_cell.angle_gamma   90.00
#
_symmetry.space_group_name_H-M   'P 1'
#
loop_
_entity.id
_entity.type
_entity.pdbx_description
1 polymer ?
#
loop_
_entity_poly.entity_id
_entity_poly.type
_entity_poly.pdbx_seq_one_letter_code
_entity_poly.pdbx_strand_id
1 'polypeptide(L)'
;TSQERKVMWEKSLDLVAHKPFIGYGMGQWKIQWPQLGIPASQYYADQDREVVWTRAHNDWLETGVELGIPGMVFLLLFLISIGYQSGRLQPEFRATSRALLGAYLVFSLIDFPRFRLDVQWIYLSWWIWAFRAKRETCFTLDAGKRFRGLFIAIGLFLLGYAGLRYRAEYLVRHLWRARAANRPGEVIATVQKMPEGFLNLDEAAIPVHWYSGMARLASGDQEGAMLDFQIAKNQHPYQHNVWNNLGVLYFQQNLLDSARNCFQRARVIAPTRWEYTRNLVNAMASQGAYSEALTVLDHWMEKNEEWSSLYEKIQASQSR
;
A
#
# COMPACT_ATOMS: atom_id res chain seq x y z
N THR A 1 -2.11 9.06 -15.05
CA THR A 1 -2.35 9.01 -16.52
C THR A 1 -2.69 7.59 -16.97
N SER A 2 -3.10 7.37 -18.22
CA SER A 2 -3.40 6.01 -18.75
C SER A 2 -2.15 5.12 -18.85
N GLN A 3 -0.99 5.69 -19.19
CA GLN A 3 0.29 4.99 -19.27
C GLN A 3 0.75 4.49 -17.89
N GLU A 4 0.61 5.33 -16.85
CA GLU A 4 0.88 4.94 -15.46
C GLU A 4 0.08 3.70 -15.04
N ARG A 5 -1.21 3.64 -15.39
CA ARG A 5 -2.06 2.49 -15.05
C ARG A 5 -1.62 1.21 -15.74
N LYS A 6 -1.24 1.29 -17.02
CA LYS A 6 -0.75 0.14 -17.79
C LYS A 6 0.44 -0.55 -17.09
N VAL A 7 1.43 0.21 -16.65
CA VAL A 7 2.61 -0.33 -15.96
C VAL A 7 2.22 -1.06 -14.66
N MET A 8 1.30 -0.50 -13.88
CA MET A 8 0.83 -1.16 -12.65
C MET A 8 0.02 -2.41 -12.95
N TRP A 9 -0.77 -2.42 -14.03
CA TRP A 9 -1.55 -3.58 -14.41
C TRP A 9 -0.66 -4.73 -14.86
N GLU A 10 0.39 -4.45 -15.65
CA GLU A 10 1.41 -5.43 -16.01
C GLU A 10 2.09 -6.02 -14.77
N LYS A 11 2.56 -5.17 -13.85
CA LYS A 11 3.11 -5.59 -12.57
C LYS A 11 2.13 -6.40 -11.72
N SER A 12 0.84 -6.04 -11.73
CA SER A 12 -0.19 -6.78 -11.00
C SER A 12 -0.40 -8.17 -11.60
N LEU A 13 -0.37 -8.30 -12.93
CA LEU A 13 -0.43 -9.59 -13.60
C LEU A 13 0.78 -10.47 -13.24
N ASP A 14 1.98 -9.91 -13.17
CA ASP A 14 3.19 -10.64 -12.72
C ASP A 14 3.02 -11.17 -11.29
N LEU A 15 2.44 -10.36 -10.40
CA LEU A 15 2.13 -10.80 -9.03
C LEU A 15 1.10 -11.93 -9.00
N VAL A 16 0.04 -11.84 -9.81
CA VAL A 16 -0.96 -12.91 -9.94
C VAL A 16 -0.31 -14.18 -10.45
N ALA A 17 0.55 -14.09 -11.46
CA ALA A 17 1.27 -15.22 -12.02
C ALA A 17 2.21 -15.88 -10.99
N HIS A 18 2.80 -15.10 -10.08
CA HIS A 18 3.65 -15.62 -9.01
C HIS A 18 2.87 -16.40 -7.93
N LYS A 19 1.69 -15.92 -7.52
CA LYS A 19 0.83 -16.58 -6.51
C LYS A 19 -0.63 -16.73 -6.96
N PRO A 20 -0.92 -17.57 -7.97
CA PRO A 20 -2.22 -17.58 -8.63
C PRO A 20 -3.35 -18.16 -7.79
N PHE A 21 -3.07 -19.02 -6.81
CA PHE A 21 -4.14 -19.72 -6.07
C PHE A 21 -4.57 -19.02 -4.78
N ILE A 22 -3.62 -18.54 -4.00
CA ILE A 22 -3.88 -17.96 -2.68
C ILE A 22 -3.71 -16.44 -2.66
N GLY A 23 -3.10 -15.86 -3.70
CA GLY A 23 -2.69 -14.46 -3.69
C GLY A 23 -1.71 -14.16 -2.56
N TYR A 24 -1.69 -12.90 -2.14
CA TYR A 24 -0.86 -12.40 -1.05
C TYR A 24 -1.63 -12.12 0.23
N GLY A 25 -2.97 -12.16 0.19
CA GLY A 25 -3.87 -11.78 1.27
C GLY A 25 -4.60 -10.47 1.01
N MET A 26 -5.76 -10.29 1.66
CA MET A 26 -6.58 -9.09 1.50
C MET A 26 -5.85 -7.82 1.96
N GLY A 27 -5.93 -6.75 1.16
CA GLY A 27 -5.27 -5.47 1.43
C GLY A 27 -3.76 -5.45 1.15
N GLN A 28 -3.19 -6.53 0.60
CA GLN A 28 -1.75 -6.65 0.40
C GLN A 28 -1.26 -6.06 -0.91
N TRP A 29 -2.13 -5.74 -1.87
CA TRP A 29 -1.71 -5.21 -3.17
C TRP A 29 -0.74 -4.03 -3.01
N LYS A 30 -1.10 -3.02 -2.21
CA LYS A 30 -0.30 -1.82 -1.92
C LYS A 30 1.08 -2.10 -1.31
N ILE A 31 1.22 -3.23 -0.62
CA ILE A 31 2.48 -3.67 -0.02
C ILE A 31 3.34 -4.40 -1.04
N GLN A 32 2.73 -5.23 -1.87
CA GLN A 32 3.44 -6.19 -2.73
C GLN A 32 3.87 -5.59 -4.06
N TRP A 33 3.08 -4.73 -4.71
CA TRP A 33 3.43 -4.22 -6.04
C TRP A 33 4.74 -3.41 -6.11
N PRO A 34 5.17 -2.66 -5.06
CA PRO A 34 6.44 -1.96 -5.08
C PRO A 34 7.66 -2.88 -5.22
N GLN A 35 7.53 -4.18 -4.89
CA GLN A 35 8.63 -5.15 -5.03
C GLN A 35 9.13 -5.29 -6.47
N LEU A 36 8.27 -4.98 -7.44
CA LEU A 36 8.60 -5.03 -8.86
C LEU A 36 9.24 -3.72 -9.36
N GLY A 37 9.52 -2.77 -8.47
CA GLY A 37 10.10 -1.47 -8.80
C GLY A 37 9.03 -0.42 -9.13
N ILE A 38 9.08 0.71 -8.44
CA ILE A 38 8.18 1.85 -8.58
C ILE A 38 8.72 2.81 -9.67
N PRO A 39 7.97 3.02 -10.77
CA PRO A 39 8.32 4.02 -11.78
C PRO A 39 8.29 5.45 -11.25
N ALA A 40 9.09 6.36 -11.82
CA ALA A 40 9.12 7.78 -11.44
C ALA A 40 7.74 8.45 -11.47
N SER A 41 6.90 8.10 -12.45
CA SER A 41 5.55 8.66 -12.63
C SER A 41 4.55 8.25 -11.55
N GLN A 42 4.90 7.28 -10.70
CA GLN A 42 4.02 6.77 -9.64
C GLN A 42 4.25 7.45 -8.29
N TYR A 43 5.22 8.36 -8.22
CA TYR A 43 5.41 9.22 -7.07
C TYR A 43 4.64 10.52 -7.25
N TYR A 44 3.90 10.92 -6.22
CA TYR A 44 3.33 12.25 -6.14
C TYR A 44 3.58 12.83 -4.75
N ALA A 45 3.73 14.15 -4.68
CA ALA A 45 3.90 14.87 -3.43
C ALA A 45 2.52 15.16 -2.81
N ASP A 46 2.33 14.77 -1.56
CA ASP A 46 1.21 15.18 -0.73
C ASP A 46 1.71 15.79 0.58
N GLN A 47 1.58 17.12 0.70
CA GLN A 47 2.01 17.97 1.80
C GLN A 47 3.53 17.95 2.03
N ASP A 48 4.09 16.83 2.50
CA ASP A 48 5.53 16.56 2.71
C ASP A 48 5.84 15.05 2.62
N ARG A 49 4.97 14.32 1.90
CA ARG A 49 5.03 12.87 1.75
C ARG A 49 5.14 12.55 0.28
N GLU A 50 6.08 11.68 -0.03
CA GLU A 50 6.06 11.01 -1.32
C GLU A 50 5.13 9.82 -1.19
N VAL A 51 3.99 9.92 -1.86
CA VAL A 51 2.97 8.90 -1.83
C VAL A 51 3.10 8.05 -3.09
N VAL A 52 3.01 6.76 -2.87
CA VAL A 52 2.99 5.73 -3.91
C VAL A 52 1.55 5.25 -4.03
N TRP A 53 1.14 4.86 -5.24
CA TRP A 53 -0.23 4.41 -5.46
C TRP A 53 -0.58 3.21 -4.57
N THR A 54 -1.75 3.27 -3.95
CA THR A 54 -2.21 2.25 -3.00
C THR A 54 -3.35 1.38 -3.56
N ARG A 55 -3.73 1.60 -4.83
CA ARG A 55 -4.79 0.88 -5.54
C ARG A 55 -4.38 0.57 -6.98
N ALA A 56 -4.85 -0.57 -7.50
CA ALA A 56 -4.61 -0.96 -8.88
C ALA A 56 -5.49 -0.19 -9.89
N HIS A 57 -6.56 0.46 -9.41
CA HIS A 57 -7.64 0.99 -10.27
C HIS A 57 -8.19 -0.05 -11.24
N ASN A 58 -8.28 -1.29 -10.77
CA ASN A 58 -8.87 -2.43 -11.46
C ASN A 58 -9.18 -3.48 -10.39
N ASP A 59 -10.47 -3.65 -10.06
CA ASP A 59 -10.90 -4.54 -8.99
C ASP A 59 -10.53 -6.00 -9.26
N TRP A 60 -10.44 -6.41 -10.54
CA TRP A 60 -10.07 -7.79 -10.91
C TRP A 60 -8.59 -8.08 -10.66
N LEU A 61 -7.70 -7.17 -11.07
CA LEU A 61 -6.28 -7.32 -10.82
C LEU A 61 -5.96 -7.20 -9.34
N GLU A 62 -6.59 -6.25 -8.64
CA GLU A 62 -6.42 -6.13 -7.18
C GLU A 62 -6.92 -7.39 -6.47
N THR A 63 -8.09 -7.90 -6.84
CA THR A 63 -8.62 -9.18 -6.30
C THR A 63 -7.72 -10.36 -6.64
N GLY A 64 -7.16 -10.42 -7.85
CA GLY A 64 -6.23 -11.46 -8.27
C GLY A 64 -4.96 -11.46 -7.43
N VAL A 65 -4.37 -10.29 -7.18
CA VAL A 65 -3.16 -10.19 -6.33
C VAL A 65 -3.50 -10.54 -4.88
N GLU A 66 -4.64 -10.10 -4.37
CA GLU A 66 -5.01 -10.31 -2.97
C GLU A 66 -5.46 -11.75 -2.68
N LEU A 67 -6.28 -12.34 -3.56
CA LEU A 67 -7.02 -13.59 -3.30
C LEU A 67 -6.80 -14.66 -4.38
N GLY A 68 -5.99 -14.38 -5.39
CA GLY A 68 -5.76 -15.29 -6.51
C GLY A 68 -6.95 -15.46 -7.45
N ILE A 69 -6.83 -16.44 -8.35
CA ILE A 69 -7.87 -16.92 -9.24
C ILE A 69 -9.15 -17.30 -8.48
N PRO A 70 -9.11 -17.99 -7.33
CA PRO A 70 -10.32 -18.28 -6.57
C PRO A 70 -11.09 -17.02 -6.16
N GLY A 71 -10.40 -15.96 -5.75
CA GLY A 71 -11.03 -14.67 -5.45
C GLY A 71 -11.68 -14.03 -6.68
N MET A 72 -11.01 -14.08 -7.83
CA MET A 72 -11.58 -13.59 -9.10
C MET A 72 -12.80 -14.40 -9.54
N VAL A 73 -12.76 -15.73 -9.40
CA VAL A 73 -13.90 -16.61 -9.67
C VAL A 73 -15.06 -16.30 -8.72
N PHE A 74 -14.78 -16.09 -7.43
CA PHE A 74 -15.80 -15.70 -6.47
C PHE A 74 -16.45 -14.36 -6.84
N LEU A 75 -15.66 -13.35 -7.21
CA LEU A 75 -16.17 -12.07 -7.69
C LEU A 75 -17.04 -12.24 -8.95
N LEU A 76 -16.60 -13.07 -9.90
CA LEU A 76 -17.37 -13.40 -11.09
C LEU A 76 -18.70 -14.07 -10.76
N LEU A 77 -18.69 -15.09 -9.91
CA LEU A 77 -19.90 -15.80 -9.49
C LEU A 77 -20.86 -14.86 -8.73
N PHE A 78 -20.33 -13.97 -7.90
CA PHE A 78 -21.11 -12.95 -7.23
C PHE A 78 -21.82 -12.03 -8.24
N LEU A 79 -21.10 -11.52 -9.24
CA LEU A 79 -21.66 -10.67 -10.29
C LEU A 79 -22.65 -11.42 -11.19
N ILE A 80 -22.39 -12.69 -11.52
CA ILE A 80 -23.33 -13.57 -12.24
C ILE A 80 -24.61 -13.77 -11.42
N SER A 81 -24.50 -13.97 -10.10
CA SER A 81 -25.66 -14.13 -9.23
C SER A 81 -26.55 -12.88 -9.22
N ILE A 82 -25.93 -11.70 -9.23
CA ILE A 82 -26.61 -10.41 -9.35
C ILE A 82 -27.30 -10.31 -10.71
N GLY A 83 -26.62 -10.67 -11.80
CA GLY A 83 -27.20 -10.69 -13.15
C GLY A 83 -28.38 -11.66 -13.29
N TYR A 84 -28.25 -12.85 -12.71
CA TYR A 84 -29.32 -13.86 -12.65
C TYR A 84 -30.55 -13.30 -11.92
N GLN A 85 -30.36 -12.70 -10.76
CA GLN A 85 -31.46 -12.10 -10.01
C GLN A 85 -32.06 -10.89 -10.71
N SER A 86 -31.24 -10.09 -11.41
CA SER A 86 -31.71 -9.00 -12.26
C SER A 86 -32.70 -9.49 -13.30
N GLY A 87 -32.47 -10.66 -13.90
CA GLY A 87 -33.37 -11.25 -14.89
C GLY A 87 -34.73 -11.67 -14.33
N ARG A 88 -34.83 -11.86 -13.00
CA ARG A 88 -36.06 -12.23 -12.29
C ARG A 88 -36.85 -11.01 -11.81
N LEU A 89 -36.38 -9.78 -12.00
CA LEU A 89 -37.13 -8.57 -11.64
C LEU A 89 -38.33 -8.35 -12.57
N GLN A 90 -39.26 -7.48 -12.18
CA GLN A 90 -40.36 -7.06 -13.04
C GLN A 90 -39.83 -6.36 -14.31
N PRO A 91 -40.56 -6.43 -15.45
CA PRO A 91 -40.14 -5.83 -16.73
C PRO A 91 -39.59 -4.41 -16.64
N GLU A 92 -40.24 -3.55 -15.86
CA GLU A 92 -39.86 -2.15 -15.63
C GLU A 92 -38.47 -1.97 -14.99
N PHE A 93 -38.05 -2.88 -14.10
CA PHE A 93 -36.75 -2.79 -13.43
C PHE A 93 -35.64 -3.58 -14.13
N ARG A 94 -35.97 -4.55 -14.99
CA ARG A 94 -34.97 -5.46 -15.60
C ARG A 94 -33.91 -4.72 -16.42
N ALA A 95 -34.33 -3.74 -17.24
CA ALA A 95 -33.43 -2.99 -18.10
C ALA A 95 -32.43 -2.17 -17.27
N THR A 96 -32.94 -1.40 -16.31
CA THR A 96 -32.12 -0.53 -15.45
C THR A 96 -31.16 -1.33 -14.57
N SER A 97 -31.62 -2.45 -13.97
CA SER A 97 -30.74 -3.31 -13.18
C SER A 97 -29.59 -3.92 -13.99
N ARG A 98 -29.86 -4.33 -15.24
CA ARG A 98 -28.81 -4.83 -16.15
C ARG A 98 -27.86 -3.72 -16.60
N ALA A 99 -28.38 -2.53 -16.86
CA ALA A 99 -27.56 -1.37 -17.21
C ALA A 99 -26.62 -0.98 -16.06
N LEU A 100 -27.14 -0.95 -14.82
CA LEU A 100 -26.33 -0.73 -13.63
C LEU A 100 -25.27 -1.81 -13.47
N LEU A 101 -25.62 -3.10 -13.59
CA LEU A 101 -24.63 -4.18 -13.53
C LEU A 101 -23.55 -4.03 -14.62
N GLY A 102 -23.94 -3.67 -15.85
CA GLY A 102 -23.01 -3.39 -16.95
C GLY A 102 -22.09 -2.22 -16.63
N ALA A 103 -22.62 -1.14 -16.06
CA ALA A 103 -21.83 0.01 -15.61
C ALA A 103 -20.85 -0.40 -14.51
N TYR A 104 -21.26 -1.21 -13.53
CA TYR A 104 -20.38 -1.75 -12.49
C TYR A 104 -19.25 -2.57 -13.09
N LEU A 105 -19.55 -3.44 -14.05
CA LEU A 105 -18.56 -4.29 -14.71
C LEU A 105 -17.51 -3.45 -15.43
N VAL A 106 -17.94 -2.50 -16.27
CA VAL A 106 -17.02 -1.60 -16.98
C VAL A 106 -16.19 -0.81 -15.97
N PHE A 107 -16.81 -0.26 -14.93
CA PHE A 107 -16.13 0.54 -13.93
C PHE A 107 -15.17 -0.29 -13.07
N SER A 108 -15.46 -1.56 -12.81
CA SER A 108 -14.57 -2.48 -12.08
C SER A 108 -13.30 -2.84 -12.86
N LEU A 109 -13.30 -2.70 -14.20
CA LEU A 109 -12.15 -2.96 -15.06
C LEU A 109 -11.20 -1.76 -15.16
N ILE A 110 -11.69 -0.55 -14.91
CA ILE A 110 -10.91 0.69 -15.07
C ILE A 110 -10.82 1.54 -13.81
N ASP A 111 -11.53 1.17 -12.75
CA ASP A 111 -11.49 1.82 -11.44
C ASP A 111 -11.76 0.79 -10.32
N PHE A 112 -12.08 1.28 -9.12
CA PHE A 112 -12.15 0.47 -7.89
C PHE A 112 -13.49 0.62 -7.14
N PRO A 113 -14.65 0.39 -7.81
CA PRO A 113 -15.96 0.54 -7.16
C PRO A 113 -16.10 -0.24 -5.86
N ARG A 114 -15.41 -1.37 -5.68
CA ARG A 114 -15.40 -2.15 -4.42
C ARG A 114 -15.04 -1.34 -3.18
N PHE A 115 -14.19 -0.32 -3.30
CA PHE A 115 -13.77 0.52 -2.17
C PHE A 115 -14.46 1.90 -2.14
N ARG A 116 -15.35 2.18 -3.09
CA ARG A 116 -16.12 3.41 -3.17
C ARG A 116 -17.48 3.23 -2.50
N LEU A 117 -17.60 3.72 -1.26
CA LEU A 117 -18.81 3.53 -0.45
C LEU A 117 -20.04 4.12 -1.14
N ASP A 118 -19.92 5.31 -1.73
CA ASP A 118 -20.94 5.97 -2.53
C ASP A 118 -21.49 5.07 -3.64
N VAL A 119 -20.60 4.42 -4.39
CA VAL A 119 -20.99 3.48 -5.44
C VAL A 119 -21.71 2.28 -4.82
N GLN A 120 -21.13 1.63 -3.81
CA GLN A 120 -21.75 0.48 -3.14
C GLN A 120 -23.14 0.78 -2.57
N TRP A 121 -23.35 1.98 -2.01
CA TRP A 121 -24.65 2.42 -1.51
C TRP A 121 -25.68 2.63 -2.61
N ILE A 122 -25.30 3.17 -3.77
CA ILE A 122 -26.20 3.32 -4.92
C ILE A 122 -26.70 1.94 -5.38
N TYR A 123 -25.80 0.98 -5.55
CA TYR A 123 -26.17 -0.38 -5.95
C TYR A 123 -27.04 -1.07 -4.89
N LEU A 124 -26.65 -1.01 -3.62
CA LEU A 124 -27.41 -1.62 -2.53
C LEU A 124 -28.84 -1.05 -2.43
N SER A 125 -28.97 0.28 -2.51
CA SER A 125 -30.26 0.98 -2.44
C SER A 125 -31.15 0.62 -3.62
N TRP A 126 -30.58 0.58 -4.83
CA TRP A 126 -31.29 0.12 -6.03
C TRP A 126 -31.83 -1.30 -5.86
N TRP A 127 -30.99 -2.22 -5.38
CA TRP A 127 -31.39 -3.61 -5.17
C TRP A 127 -32.49 -3.76 -4.13
N ILE A 128 -32.39 -3.08 -2.99
CA ILE A 128 -33.43 -3.09 -1.96
C ILE A 128 -34.78 -2.61 -2.54
N TRP A 129 -34.76 -1.53 -3.31
CA TRP A 129 -35.97 -0.98 -3.92
C TRP A 129 -36.56 -1.92 -4.98
N ALA A 130 -35.74 -2.38 -5.93
CA ALA A 130 -36.17 -3.26 -7.01
C ALA A 130 -36.74 -4.60 -6.50
N PHE A 131 -36.20 -5.15 -5.41
CA PHE A 131 -36.75 -6.36 -4.80
C PHE A 131 -38.01 -6.13 -3.97
N ARG A 132 -38.16 -4.97 -3.31
CA ARG A 132 -39.38 -4.62 -2.58
C ARG A 132 -40.57 -4.38 -3.51
N ALA A 133 -40.34 -3.73 -4.65
CA ALA A 133 -41.38 -3.53 -5.67
C ALA A 133 -41.98 -4.85 -6.20
N LYS A 134 -41.24 -5.96 -6.08
CA LYS A 134 -41.67 -7.30 -6.51
C LYS A 134 -42.60 -8.02 -5.52
N ARG A 135 -42.71 -7.55 -4.27
CA ARG A 135 -43.29 -8.34 -3.18
C ARG A 135 -44.18 -7.48 -2.27
N GLU A 136 -45.50 -7.63 -2.38
CA GLU A 136 -46.45 -7.39 -1.25
C GLU A 136 -46.21 -8.36 -0.08
N THR A 137 -45.37 -9.39 -0.28
CA THR A 137 -44.94 -10.27 0.78
C THR A 137 -44.02 -9.52 1.73
N CYS A 138 -44.59 -9.11 2.86
CA CYS A 138 -43.84 -8.78 4.06
C CYS A 138 -42.85 -9.92 4.30
N PHE A 139 -41.56 -9.68 4.11
CA PHE A 139 -40.52 -10.65 4.43
C PHE A 139 -40.52 -10.77 5.95
N THR A 140 -41.32 -11.70 6.48
CA THR A 140 -41.13 -12.12 7.86
C THR A 140 -39.83 -12.91 7.86
N LEU A 141 -38.73 -12.21 8.14
CA LEU A 141 -37.54 -12.84 8.65
C LEU A 141 -37.94 -13.46 9.98
N ASP A 142 -38.49 -14.68 9.93
CA ASP A 142 -38.39 -15.60 11.05
C ASP A 142 -36.92 -16.05 11.07
N ALA A 143 -36.04 -15.09 11.34
CA ALA A 143 -34.74 -15.37 11.91
C ALA A 143 -35.07 -16.02 13.23
N GLY A 144 -35.31 -17.34 13.18
CA GLY A 144 -35.75 -18.12 14.32
C GLY A 144 -34.87 -17.75 15.48
N LYS A 145 -35.42 -17.70 16.70
CA LYS A 145 -34.73 -17.20 17.91
C LYS A 145 -33.24 -17.64 18.01
N ARG A 146 -32.90 -18.79 17.43
CA ARG A 146 -31.56 -19.35 17.15
C ARG A 146 -30.53 -18.38 16.51
N PHE A 147 -30.89 -17.56 15.51
CA PHE A 147 -29.92 -16.70 14.80
C PHE A 147 -29.82 -15.28 15.34
N ARG A 148 -30.76 -14.83 16.20
CA ARG A 148 -30.72 -13.48 16.78
C ARG A 148 -29.44 -13.23 17.57
N GLY A 149 -29.01 -14.22 18.36
CA GLY A 149 -27.74 -14.14 19.10
C GLY A 149 -26.53 -13.97 18.18
N LEU A 150 -26.50 -14.68 17.04
CA LEU A 150 -25.43 -14.57 16.06
C LEU A 150 -25.40 -13.18 15.40
N PHE A 151 -26.55 -12.63 14.99
CA PHE A 151 -26.59 -11.28 14.41
C PHE A 151 -26.20 -10.20 15.42
N ILE A 152 -26.63 -10.33 16.68
CA ILE A 152 -26.20 -9.44 17.76
C ILE A 152 -24.68 -9.56 17.96
N ALA A 153 -24.13 -10.78 17.99
CA ALA A 153 -22.70 -11.00 18.13
C ALA A 153 -21.89 -10.40 16.97
N ILE A 154 -22.34 -10.59 15.72
CA ILE A 154 -21.73 -9.97 14.53
C ILE A 154 -21.81 -8.45 14.63
N GLY A 155 -22.97 -7.88 15.02
CA GLY A 155 -23.14 -6.44 15.19
C GLY A 155 -22.21 -5.85 16.26
N LEU A 156 -22.10 -6.51 17.42
CA LEU A 156 -21.19 -6.10 18.50
C LEU A 156 -19.72 -6.22 18.07
N PHE A 157 -19.37 -7.28 17.35
CA PHE A 157 -18.03 -7.45 16.79
C PHE A 157 -17.68 -6.32 15.80
N LEU A 158 -18.59 -6.01 14.87
CA LEU A 158 -18.40 -4.92 13.91
C LEU A 158 -18.31 -3.56 14.60
N LEU A 159 -19.11 -3.32 15.63
CA LEU A 159 -19.06 -2.09 16.43
C LEU A 159 -17.73 -1.97 17.18
N GLY A 160 -17.26 -3.06 17.79
CA GLY A 160 -15.95 -3.12 18.45
C GLY A 160 -14.80 -2.88 17.46
N TYR A 161 -14.84 -3.53 16.30
CA TYR A 161 -13.88 -3.31 15.21
C TYR A 161 -13.90 -1.85 14.73
N ALA A 162 -15.07 -1.26 14.55
CA ALA A 162 -15.22 0.15 14.17
C ALA A 162 -14.64 1.09 15.24
N GLY A 163 -14.84 0.79 16.52
CA GLY A 163 -14.22 1.54 17.63
C GLY A 163 -12.69 1.47 17.63
N LEU A 164 -12.12 0.28 17.43
CA LEU A 164 -10.67 0.09 17.27
C LEU A 164 -10.13 0.84 16.05
N ARG A 165 -10.83 0.74 14.92
CA ARG A 165 -10.52 1.46 13.68
C ARG A 165 -10.48 2.97 13.89
N TYR A 166 -11.53 3.51 14.50
CA TYR A 166 -11.65 4.93 14.81
C TYR A 166 -10.51 5.42 15.71
N ARG A 167 -10.20 4.66 16.78
CA ARG A 167 -9.08 4.98 17.69
C ARG A 167 -7.74 4.98 16.95
N ALA A 168 -7.48 3.99 16.11
CA ALA A 168 -6.24 3.92 15.32
C ALA A 168 -6.13 5.10 14.35
N GLU A 169 -7.19 5.43 13.62
CA GLU A 169 -7.20 6.59 12.71
C GLU A 169 -7.04 7.91 13.45
N TYR A 170 -7.65 8.05 14.63
CA TYR A 170 -7.44 9.20 15.51
C TYR A 170 -5.96 9.35 15.89
N LEU A 171 -5.30 8.25 16.30
CA LEU A 171 -3.88 8.25 16.65
C LEU A 171 -2.99 8.57 15.43
N VAL A 172 -3.29 8.04 14.25
CA VAL A 172 -2.56 8.37 13.01
C VAL A 172 -2.70 9.86 12.66
N ARG A 173 -3.90 10.45 12.81
CA ARG A 173 -4.09 11.89 12.61
C ARG A 173 -3.34 12.72 13.65
N HIS A 174 -3.31 12.28 14.91
CA HIS A 174 -2.55 12.95 15.97
C HIS A 174 -1.03 12.87 15.71
N LEU A 175 -0.54 11.70 15.29
CA LEU A 175 0.83 11.47 14.85
C LEU A 175 1.24 12.45 13.75
N TRP A 176 0.40 12.63 12.74
CA TRP A 176 0.66 13.58 11.64
C TRP A 176 0.74 15.03 12.12
N ARG A 177 -0.16 15.44 13.02
CA ARG A 177 -0.11 16.79 13.62
C ARG A 177 1.17 16.99 14.44
N ALA A 178 1.56 16.00 15.25
CA ALA A 178 2.78 16.06 16.04
C ALA A 178 4.03 16.14 15.15
N ARG A 179 4.07 15.37 14.05
CA ARG A 179 5.14 15.43 13.05
C ARG A 179 5.21 16.79 12.37
N ALA A 180 4.08 17.31 11.90
CA ALA A 180 4.01 18.62 11.24
C ALA A 180 4.42 19.77 12.18
N ALA A 181 4.15 19.62 13.49
CA ALA A 181 4.60 20.55 14.52
C ALA A 181 6.03 20.32 15.02
N ASN A 182 6.79 19.39 14.41
CA ASN A 182 8.15 18.99 14.79
C ASN A 182 8.30 18.59 16.27
N ARG A 183 7.37 17.77 16.78
CA ARG A 183 7.36 17.30 18.18
C ARG A 183 7.71 15.82 18.27
N PRO A 184 9.00 15.44 18.25
CA PRO A 184 9.41 14.04 18.14
C PRO A 184 8.95 13.17 19.32
N GLY A 185 8.93 13.70 20.55
CA GLY A 185 8.44 12.98 21.72
C GLY A 185 6.96 12.60 21.63
N GLU A 186 6.12 13.50 21.09
CA GLU A 186 4.69 13.22 20.86
C GLU A 186 4.48 12.15 19.78
N VAL A 187 5.30 12.18 18.71
CA VAL A 187 5.28 11.15 17.64
C VAL A 187 5.57 9.77 18.24
N ILE A 188 6.65 9.65 19.01
CA ILE A 188 7.08 8.38 19.63
C ILE A 188 6.00 7.88 20.59
N ALA A 189 5.51 8.73 21.48
CA ALA A 189 4.46 8.38 22.45
C ALA A 189 3.14 7.97 21.76
N THR A 190 2.82 8.56 20.61
CA THR A 190 1.61 8.22 19.85
C THR A 190 1.72 6.84 19.22
N VAL A 191 2.87 6.51 18.61
CA VAL A 191 3.13 5.17 18.05
C VAL A 191 3.09 4.10 19.15
N GLN A 192 3.67 4.35 20.31
CA GLN A 192 3.62 3.42 21.45
C GLN A 192 2.20 3.15 21.98
N LYS A 193 1.25 4.08 21.78
CA LYS A 193 -0.17 3.90 22.16
C LYS A 193 -0.99 3.13 21.13
N MET A 194 -0.43 2.88 19.93
CA MET A 194 -1.14 2.15 18.88
C MET A 194 -1.23 0.66 19.23
N PRO A 195 -2.37 0.01 18.96
CA PRO A 195 -2.52 -1.42 19.18
C PRO A 195 -1.56 -2.20 18.27
N GLU A 196 -0.74 -3.07 18.85
CA GLU A 196 0.18 -3.93 18.09
C GLU A 196 -0.57 -4.82 17.09
N GLY A 197 -0.03 -4.93 15.86
CA GLY A 197 -0.60 -5.79 14.82
C GLY A 197 -1.89 -5.24 14.17
N PHE A 198 -2.42 -4.12 14.64
CA PHE A 198 -3.65 -3.53 14.13
C PHE A 198 -3.36 -2.14 13.54
N LEU A 199 -3.61 -1.98 12.24
CA LEU A 199 -3.43 -0.70 11.53
C LEU A 199 -2.01 -0.13 11.58
N ASN A 200 -1.06 -0.99 11.27
CA ASN A 200 0.36 -0.67 11.25
C ASN A 200 0.81 0.23 10.08
N LEU A 201 -0.08 0.48 9.11
CA LEU A 201 0.19 1.30 7.93
C LEU A 201 -0.78 2.46 7.87
N ASP A 202 -0.28 3.61 7.45
CA ASP A 202 -1.13 4.76 7.16
C ASP A 202 -1.85 4.63 5.80
N GLU A 203 -2.54 5.70 5.39
CA GLU A 203 -3.28 5.76 4.14
C GLU A 203 -2.38 5.58 2.91
N ALA A 204 -1.15 6.09 2.96
CA ALA A 204 -0.13 5.98 1.92
C ALA A 204 0.67 4.66 1.99
N ALA A 205 0.22 3.70 2.80
CA ALA A 205 0.91 2.44 3.09
C ALA A 205 2.28 2.62 3.77
N ILE A 206 2.54 3.77 4.40
CA ILE A 206 3.76 4.00 5.16
C ILE A 206 3.61 3.39 6.55
N PRO A 207 4.56 2.55 7.02
CA PRO A 207 4.51 2.00 8.36
C PRO A 207 4.55 3.08 9.44
N VAL A 208 3.70 2.96 10.46
CA VAL A 208 3.62 3.96 11.54
C VAL A 208 4.93 4.08 12.33
N HIS A 209 5.65 2.97 12.49
CA HIS A 209 6.97 2.94 13.14
C HIS A 209 8.07 3.63 12.32
N TRP A 210 7.88 3.84 11.01
CA TRP A 210 8.83 4.65 10.26
C TRP A 210 8.84 6.10 10.78
N TYR A 211 7.67 6.62 11.17
CA TYR A 211 7.56 7.97 11.73
C TYR A 211 8.24 8.09 13.10
N SER A 212 8.07 7.12 14.01
CA SER A 212 8.77 7.13 15.29
C SER A 212 10.27 6.92 15.13
N GLY A 213 10.70 6.05 14.20
CA GLY A 213 12.11 5.87 13.87
C GLY A 213 12.77 7.16 13.37
N MET A 214 12.10 7.90 12.49
CA MET A 214 12.55 9.24 12.06
C MET A 214 12.62 10.24 13.22
N ALA A 215 11.63 10.25 14.11
CA ALA A 215 11.61 11.13 15.27
C ALA A 215 12.72 10.81 16.30
N ARG A 216 13.00 9.52 16.52
CA ARG A 216 14.10 9.05 17.37
C ARG A 216 15.45 9.42 16.79
N LEU A 217 15.63 9.22 15.48
CA LEU A 217 16.85 9.63 14.77
C LEU A 217 17.10 11.14 14.91
N ALA A 218 16.07 11.97 14.73
CA ALA A 218 16.15 13.42 14.92
C ALA A 218 16.47 13.82 16.37
N SER A 219 16.14 12.96 17.34
CA SER A 219 16.41 13.16 18.78
C SER A 219 17.75 12.54 19.23
N GLY A 220 18.50 11.92 18.32
CA GLY A 220 19.78 11.25 18.61
C GLY A 220 19.68 9.81 19.12
N ASP A 221 18.47 9.26 19.27
CA ASP A 221 18.24 7.87 19.70
C ASP A 221 18.37 6.91 18.51
N GLN A 222 19.61 6.59 18.13
CA GLN A 222 19.90 5.71 17.00
C GLN A 222 19.47 4.25 17.24
N GLU A 223 19.60 3.74 18.46
CA GLU A 223 19.22 2.37 18.81
C GLU A 223 17.69 2.17 18.72
N GLY A 224 16.92 3.08 19.31
CA GLY A 224 15.47 3.05 19.20
C GLY A 224 15.00 3.26 17.76
N ALA A 225 15.68 4.13 16.99
CA ALA A 225 15.38 4.30 15.57
C ALA A 225 15.62 3.01 14.77
N MET A 226 16.71 2.29 15.04
CA MET A 226 17.01 1.01 14.42
C MET A 226 15.89 0.00 14.68
N LEU A 227 15.46 -0.14 15.93
CA LEU A 227 14.35 -1.04 16.31
C LEU A 227 13.05 -0.68 15.58
N ASP A 228 12.67 0.60 15.60
CA ASP A 228 11.46 1.08 14.93
C ASP A 228 11.51 0.86 13.41
N PHE A 229 12.64 1.09 12.76
CA PHE A 229 12.79 0.80 11.34
C PHE A 229 12.77 -0.70 11.02
N GLN A 230 13.28 -1.56 11.91
CA GLN A 230 13.16 -3.01 11.75
C GLN A 230 11.70 -3.46 11.85
N ILE A 231 10.91 -2.90 12.78
CA ILE A 231 9.46 -3.15 12.87
C ILE A 231 8.77 -2.67 11.59
N ALA A 232 9.06 -1.45 11.14
CA ALA A 232 8.51 -0.87 9.92
C ALA A 232 8.81 -1.74 8.69
N LYS A 233 10.03 -2.28 8.58
CA LYS A 233 10.44 -3.20 7.52
C LYS A 233 9.60 -4.47 7.51
N ASN A 234 9.28 -5.03 8.68
CA ASN A 234 8.46 -6.23 8.77
C ASN A 234 6.99 -5.94 8.42
N GLN A 235 6.50 -4.73 8.73
CA GLN A 235 5.15 -4.29 8.39
C GLN A 235 4.97 -4.01 6.90
N HIS A 236 6.00 -3.43 6.25
CA HIS A 236 6.02 -3.19 4.81
C HIS A 236 7.42 -3.45 4.23
N PRO A 237 7.72 -4.69 3.82
CA PRO A 237 9.05 -5.09 3.34
C PRO A 237 9.51 -4.37 2.08
N TYR A 238 8.60 -3.74 1.35
CA TYR A 238 8.89 -3.03 0.11
C TYR A 238 8.75 -1.51 0.26
N GLN A 239 8.89 -0.99 1.48
CA GLN A 239 8.91 0.46 1.70
C GLN A 239 10.36 0.96 1.56
N HIS A 240 10.66 1.61 0.45
CA HIS A 240 12.00 2.03 0.06
C HIS A 240 12.65 2.99 1.08
N ASN A 241 11.87 3.90 1.66
CA ASN A 241 12.36 4.84 2.69
C ASN A 241 12.89 4.12 3.94
N VAL A 242 12.26 3.00 4.33
CA VAL A 242 12.71 2.22 5.49
C VAL A 242 14.06 1.58 5.21
N TRP A 243 14.24 0.98 4.03
CA TRP A 243 15.52 0.39 3.63
C TRP A 243 16.63 1.43 3.55
N ASN A 244 16.37 2.60 2.95
CA ASN A 244 17.35 3.67 2.91
C ASN A 244 17.77 4.11 4.32
N ASN A 245 16.81 4.33 5.22
CA ASN A 245 17.12 4.80 6.57
C ASN A 245 17.86 3.75 7.41
N LEU A 246 17.53 2.47 7.28
CA LEU A 246 18.32 1.39 7.85
C LEU A 246 19.75 1.39 7.29
N GLY A 247 19.90 1.58 5.99
CA GLY A 247 21.21 1.69 5.34
C GLY A 247 22.05 2.84 5.88
N VAL A 248 21.43 4.01 6.09
CA VAL A 248 22.11 5.18 6.70
C VAL A 248 22.60 4.86 8.11
N LEU A 249 21.77 4.23 8.94
CA LEU A 249 22.16 3.84 10.29
C LEU A 249 23.32 2.82 10.29
N TYR A 250 23.25 1.78 9.45
CA TYR A 250 24.35 0.82 9.32
C TYR A 250 25.63 1.47 8.81
N PHE A 251 25.51 2.42 7.87
CA PHE A 251 26.65 3.16 7.36
C PHE A 251 27.33 3.99 8.46
N GLN A 252 26.55 4.68 9.29
CA GLN A 252 27.06 5.44 10.45
C GLN A 252 27.76 4.54 11.48
N GLN A 253 27.32 3.29 11.61
CA GLN A 253 27.95 2.28 12.47
C GLN A 253 29.16 1.59 11.82
N ASN A 254 29.59 2.03 10.63
CA ASN A 254 30.65 1.41 9.82
C ASN A 254 30.36 -0.06 9.43
N LEU A 255 29.09 -0.48 9.45
CA LEU A 255 28.62 -1.79 9.00
C LEU A 255 28.31 -1.73 7.51
N LEU A 256 29.37 -1.55 6.71
CA LEU A 256 29.27 -1.16 5.30
C LEU A 256 28.56 -2.19 4.42
N ASP A 257 28.72 -3.49 4.67
CA ASP A 257 28.03 -4.54 3.91
C ASP A 257 26.51 -4.49 4.11
N SER A 258 26.08 -4.30 5.37
CA SER A 258 24.66 -4.16 5.71
C SER A 258 24.07 -2.89 5.11
N ALA A 259 24.84 -1.78 5.14
CA ALA A 259 24.46 -0.53 4.51
C ALA A 259 24.27 -0.69 2.99
N ARG A 260 25.27 -1.27 2.31
CA ARG A 260 25.24 -1.55 0.87
C ARG A 260 24.02 -2.40 0.48
N ASN A 261 23.74 -3.47 1.23
CA ASN A 261 22.56 -4.31 0.99
C ASN A 261 21.25 -3.53 1.11
N CYS A 262 21.12 -2.69 2.15
CA CYS A 262 19.94 -1.88 2.38
C CYS A 262 19.72 -0.85 1.26
N PHE A 263 20.78 -0.13 0.86
CA PHE A 263 20.69 0.84 -0.25
C PHE A 263 20.39 0.16 -1.59
N GLN A 264 20.95 -1.03 -1.84
CA GLN A 264 20.63 -1.80 -3.03
C GLN A 264 19.16 -2.22 -3.07
N ARG A 265 18.59 -2.66 -1.93
CA ARG A 265 17.16 -2.96 -1.84
C ARG A 265 16.29 -1.72 -2.06
N ALA A 266 16.64 -0.60 -1.44
CA ALA A 266 15.94 0.67 -1.66
C ALA A 266 15.96 1.06 -3.15
N ARG A 267 17.10 0.94 -3.83
CA ARG A 267 17.25 1.21 -5.26
C ARG A 267 16.45 0.24 -6.14
N VAL A 268 16.37 -1.04 -5.82
CA VAL A 268 15.56 -1.99 -6.61
C VAL A 268 14.07 -1.65 -6.52
N ILE A 269 13.59 -1.31 -5.33
CA ILE A 269 12.19 -0.92 -5.10
C ILE A 269 11.90 0.45 -5.74
N ALA A 270 12.84 1.37 -5.67
CA ALA A 270 12.70 2.76 -6.11
C ALA A 270 13.86 3.18 -7.02
N PRO A 271 13.93 2.66 -8.26
CA PRO A 271 15.10 2.80 -9.13
C PRO A 271 15.35 4.22 -9.62
N THR A 272 14.33 5.08 -9.58
CA THR A 272 14.41 6.46 -10.04
C THR A 272 14.82 7.44 -8.92
N ARG A 273 15.04 6.94 -7.69
CA ARG A 273 15.47 7.73 -6.53
C ARG A 273 16.98 7.83 -6.48
N TRP A 274 17.48 8.99 -6.88
CA TRP A 274 18.90 9.26 -6.98
C TRP A 274 19.59 9.21 -5.60
N GLU A 275 18.88 9.60 -4.53
CA GLU A 275 19.41 9.60 -3.17
C GLU A 275 19.89 8.22 -2.74
N TYR A 276 19.17 7.17 -3.17
CA TYR A 276 19.49 5.77 -2.82
C TYR A 276 20.71 5.29 -3.60
N THR A 277 20.82 5.68 -4.87
CA THR A 277 22.00 5.39 -5.69
C THR A 277 23.23 6.12 -5.14
N ARG A 278 23.12 7.40 -4.76
CA ARG A 278 24.20 8.15 -4.11
C ARG A 278 24.66 7.46 -2.82
N ASN A 279 23.72 7.06 -1.96
CA ASN A 279 24.05 6.38 -0.71
C ASN A 279 24.72 5.02 -0.94
N LEU A 280 24.26 4.25 -1.94
CA LEU A 280 24.89 3.00 -2.35
C LEU A 280 26.34 3.21 -2.82
N VAL A 281 26.55 4.22 -3.66
CA VAL A 281 27.86 4.58 -4.22
C VAL A 281 28.81 5.04 -3.11
N ASN A 282 28.35 5.86 -2.17
CA ASN A 282 29.13 6.27 -0.99
C ASN A 282 29.49 5.08 -0.09
N ALA A 283 28.58 4.12 0.08
CA ALA A 283 28.85 2.89 0.80
C ALA A 283 29.94 2.06 0.10
N MET A 284 29.84 1.85 -1.22
CA MET A 284 30.85 1.15 -2.01
C MET A 284 32.22 1.82 -1.94
N ALA A 285 32.27 3.15 -2.08
CA ALA A 285 33.51 3.90 -1.96
C ALA A 285 34.15 3.75 -0.57
N SER A 286 33.34 3.76 0.49
CA SER A 286 33.83 3.54 1.87
C SER A 286 34.33 2.11 2.11
N GLN A 287 33.86 1.14 1.32
CA GLN A 287 34.38 -0.23 1.30
C GLN A 287 35.67 -0.39 0.48
N GLY A 288 36.13 0.67 -0.21
CA GLY A 288 37.23 0.59 -1.17
C GLY A 288 36.83 0.00 -2.53
N ALA A 289 35.54 -0.28 -2.76
CA ALA A 289 35.01 -0.81 -4.01
C ALA A 289 34.79 0.32 -5.05
N TYR A 290 35.84 1.10 -5.32
CA TYR A 290 35.75 2.30 -6.15
C TYR A 290 35.39 2.00 -7.61
N SER A 291 35.93 0.94 -8.19
CA SER A 291 35.62 0.54 -9.57
C SER A 291 34.14 0.20 -9.75
N GLU A 292 33.56 -0.55 -8.81
CA GLU A 292 32.12 -0.84 -8.82
C GLU A 292 31.27 0.43 -8.67
N ALA A 293 31.70 1.34 -7.79
CA ALA A 293 31.01 2.61 -7.56
C ALA A 293 30.98 3.49 -8.83
N LEU A 294 32.11 3.58 -9.55
CA LEU A 294 32.20 4.33 -10.81
C LEU A 294 31.34 3.70 -11.91
N THR A 295 31.35 2.37 -12.07
CA THR A 295 30.47 1.68 -13.02
C THR A 295 29.00 1.96 -12.75
N VAL A 296 28.60 2.02 -11.47
CA VAL A 296 27.24 2.40 -11.11
C VAL A 296 26.93 3.84 -11.53
N LEU A 297 27.88 4.77 -11.35
CA LEU A 297 27.71 6.17 -11.73
C LEU A 297 27.68 6.40 -13.24
N ASP A 298 28.42 5.64 -14.04
CA ASP A 298 28.46 5.78 -15.50
C ASP A 298 27.04 5.75 -16.13
N HIS A 299 26.14 4.95 -15.55
CA HIS A 299 24.73 4.85 -15.98
C HIS A 299 23.89 6.11 -15.70
N TRP A 300 24.41 7.04 -14.89
CA TRP A 300 23.73 8.23 -14.41
C TRP A 300 24.43 9.54 -14.80
N MET A 301 25.70 9.49 -15.19
CA MET A 301 26.52 10.67 -15.54
C MET A 301 25.86 11.60 -16.56
N GLU A 302 25.13 11.06 -17.54
CA GLU A 302 24.44 11.86 -18.56
C GLU A 302 23.20 12.60 -18.04
N LYS A 303 22.76 12.35 -16.79
CA LYS A 303 21.43 12.78 -16.29
C LYS A 303 21.46 13.93 -15.28
N ASN A 304 22.60 14.26 -14.65
CA ASN A 304 22.68 15.32 -13.63
C ASN A 304 24.15 15.74 -13.35
N GLU A 305 24.40 17.04 -13.21
CA GLU A 305 25.70 17.62 -12.81
C GLU A 305 26.20 17.14 -11.45
N GLU A 306 25.29 16.81 -10.51
CA GLU A 306 25.66 16.24 -9.22
C GLU A 306 26.41 14.90 -9.35
N TRP A 307 26.12 14.11 -10.39
CA TRP A 307 26.81 12.84 -10.63
C TRP A 307 28.26 13.04 -11.01
N SER A 308 28.56 14.06 -11.83
CA SER A 308 29.93 14.39 -12.22
C SER A 308 30.78 14.72 -11.00
N SER A 309 30.24 15.52 -10.07
CA SER A 309 30.94 15.86 -8.83
C SER A 309 31.22 14.63 -7.94
N LEU A 310 30.26 13.70 -7.84
CA LEU A 310 30.41 12.47 -7.07
C LEU A 310 31.39 11.51 -7.75
N TYR A 311 31.36 11.43 -9.08
CA TYR A 311 32.27 10.63 -9.90
C TYR A 311 33.71 11.09 -9.73
N GLU A 312 33.98 12.38 -9.91
CA GLU A 312 35.31 12.97 -9.73
C GLU A 312 35.85 12.70 -8.33
N LYS A 313 35.00 12.85 -7.29
CA LYS A 313 35.38 12.57 -5.90
C LYS A 313 35.81 11.11 -5.71
N ILE A 314 35.08 10.16 -6.30
CA ILE A 314 35.37 8.72 -6.17
C ILE A 314 36.60 8.34 -6.99
N GLN A 315 36.73 8.87 -8.20
CA GLN A 315 37.89 8.65 -9.08
C GLN A 315 39.19 9.17 -8.44
N ALA A 316 39.14 10.36 -7.83
CA ALA A 316 40.26 10.92 -7.08
C ALA A 316 40.62 10.08 -5.85
N SER A 317 39.64 9.44 -5.21
CA SER A 317 39.87 8.55 -4.07
C SER A 317 40.46 7.20 -4.49
N GLN A 318 40.13 6.72 -5.69
CA GLN A 318 40.71 5.49 -6.26
C GLN A 318 42.18 5.66 -6.64
N SER A 319 42.57 6.87 -7.02
CA SER A 319 43.93 7.18 -7.51
C SER A 319 44.92 7.53 -6.38
N ARG A 320 44.47 7.55 -5.11
CA ARG A 320 45.30 7.79 -3.92
C ARG A 320 45.67 6.48 -3.24
#